data_AF-A0A0N0BMD8-F1
#
_entry.id   AF-A0A0N0BMD8-F1
#
_cell.length_a   1.000
_cell.length_b   1.000
_cell.length_c   1.000
_cell.angle_alpha   90.00
_cell.angle_beta   90.00
_cell.angle_gamma   90.00
#
_symmetry.space_group_name_H-M   'P 1'
#
loop_
_entity.id
_entity.type
_entity.pdbx_description
1 polymer ?
#
loop_
_entity_poly.entity_id
_entity_poly.type
_entity_poly.pdbx_seq_one_letter_code
_entity_poly.pdbx_strand_id
1 'polypeptide(L)'
;MRLEGQGPLALELFAAMKETDPVGFVPGPGLPWIAGLSVLPFFLQFLGLGLSERLGQGLCGSALGISEAEAVRYGLVSEYYFYGQLFLILLSLKVTYALALMALRFMYPDRDPPFAPLVRRLGVGLSFTLLLLFLLTRTLPLPFSTPLGPALLAPAPLDPLSLIMVLPEPLLLWLFWRYRP
;
A
#
# COMPACT_ATOMS: atom_id res chain seq x y z
N MET A 1 -33.48 -45.78 -1.57
CA MET A 1 -33.20 -44.46 -0.97
C MET A 1 -32.12 -43.80 -1.80
N ARG A 2 -32.47 -42.66 -2.37
CA ARG A 2 -31.67 -41.82 -3.26
C ARG A 2 -30.82 -40.89 -2.41
N LEU A 3 -29.51 -40.85 -2.64
CA LEU A 3 -28.64 -39.73 -2.25
C LEU A 3 -27.71 -39.44 -3.43
N GLU A 4 -28.30 -38.76 -4.42
CA GLU A 4 -27.59 -37.90 -5.36
C GLU A 4 -27.02 -36.69 -4.59
N GLY A 5 -25.92 -36.10 -5.08
CA GLY A 5 -25.76 -34.64 -4.97
C GLY A 5 -24.51 -34.05 -4.33
N GLN A 6 -23.33 -34.67 -4.43
CA GLN A 6 -22.06 -33.98 -4.10
C GLN A 6 -20.97 -34.35 -5.11
N GLY A 7 -20.86 -33.60 -6.20
CA GLY A 7 -19.91 -33.90 -7.28
C GLY A 7 -19.76 -32.82 -8.36
N PRO A 8 -20.79 -32.02 -8.71
CA PRO A 8 -20.64 -31.03 -9.77
C PRO A 8 -20.20 -29.65 -9.26
N LEU A 9 -20.57 -29.25 -8.05
CA LEU A 9 -20.40 -27.86 -7.57
C LEU A 9 -18.92 -27.47 -7.32
N ALA A 10 -18.10 -28.39 -6.82
CA ALA A 10 -16.67 -28.15 -6.62
C ALA A 10 -15.91 -28.15 -7.97
N LEU A 11 -16.33 -28.99 -8.92
CA LEU A 11 -15.74 -29.08 -10.24
C LEU A 11 -16.13 -27.87 -11.10
N GLU A 12 -17.36 -27.37 -10.96
CA GLU A 12 -17.81 -26.13 -11.60
C GLU A 12 -17.18 -24.88 -10.97
N LEU A 13 -16.94 -24.86 -9.66
CA LEU A 13 -16.13 -23.81 -9.03
C LEU A 13 -14.69 -23.82 -9.54
N PHE A 14 -14.08 -25.00 -9.70
CA PHE A 14 -12.74 -25.14 -10.26
C PHE A 14 -12.70 -24.82 -11.77
N ALA A 15 -13.75 -25.14 -12.52
CA ALA A 15 -13.86 -24.81 -13.94
C ALA A 15 -14.13 -23.31 -14.16
N ALA A 16 -14.99 -22.68 -13.35
CA ALA A 16 -15.22 -21.24 -13.33
C ALA A 16 -13.99 -20.45 -12.87
N MET A 17 -13.11 -21.05 -12.07
CA MET A 17 -11.78 -20.49 -11.76
C MET A 17 -10.76 -20.67 -12.89
N LYS A 18 -11.00 -21.60 -13.82
CA LYS A 18 -10.07 -21.98 -14.89
C LYS A 18 -10.36 -21.28 -16.23
N GLU A 19 -11.60 -20.83 -16.44
CA GLU A 19 -11.98 -20.00 -17.58
C GLU A 19 -11.75 -18.52 -17.26
N THR A 20 -10.50 -18.13 -17.06
CA THR A 20 -10.14 -16.73 -17.25
C THR A 20 -9.46 -16.65 -18.60
N ASP A 21 -10.22 -16.24 -19.62
CA ASP A 21 -9.68 -15.40 -20.68
C ASP A 21 -8.68 -14.41 -20.06
N PRO A 22 -7.62 -13.98 -20.76
CA PRO A 22 -6.74 -12.96 -20.23
C PRO A 22 -7.55 -11.68 -20.00
N VAL A 23 -8.12 -11.56 -18.81
CA VAL A 23 -8.94 -10.42 -18.42
C VAL A 23 -7.94 -9.31 -18.24
N GLY A 24 -7.98 -8.34 -19.15
CA GLY A 24 -7.03 -7.24 -19.17
C GLY A 24 -6.88 -6.59 -17.79
N PHE A 25 -5.70 -6.05 -17.52
CA PHE A 25 -5.35 -5.48 -16.23
C PHE A 25 -6.31 -4.34 -15.81
N VAL A 26 -6.70 -3.49 -16.76
CA VAL A 26 -7.60 -2.35 -16.57
C VAL A 26 -9.09 -2.73 -16.55
N PRO A 27 -9.61 -3.53 -17.50
CA PRO A 27 -11.01 -3.96 -17.48
C PRO A 27 -11.31 -5.06 -16.45
N GLY A 28 -10.28 -5.69 -15.88
CA GLY A 28 -10.41 -6.86 -15.03
C GLY A 28 -11.17 -6.64 -13.72
N PRO A 29 -11.86 -7.68 -13.21
CA PRO A 29 -12.62 -7.61 -11.95
C PRO A 29 -11.74 -7.37 -10.72
N GLY A 30 -10.42 -7.56 -10.84
CA GLY A 30 -9.43 -7.29 -9.79
C GLY A 30 -9.08 -5.81 -9.59
N LEU A 31 -9.33 -4.94 -10.58
CA LEU A 31 -8.95 -3.54 -10.51
C LEU A 31 -9.58 -2.75 -9.33
N PRO A 32 -10.89 -2.88 -8.98
CA PRO A 32 -11.45 -2.19 -7.82
C PRO A 32 -10.83 -2.68 -6.51
N TRP A 33 -10.45 -3.96 -6.40
CA TRP A 33 -9.71 -4.48 -5.26
C TRP A 33 -8.32 -3.88 -5.16
N ILE A 34 -7.58 -3.80 -6.27
CA ILE A 34 -6.27 -3.17 -6.33
C ILE A 34 -6.35 -1.70 -5.90
N ALA A 35 -7.34 -0.96 -6.41
CA ALA A 35 -7.52 0.45 -6.06
C ALA A 35 -7.89 0.63 -4.59
N GLY A 36 -8.86 -0.14 -4.08
CA GLY A 36 -9.28 -0.10 -2.69
C GLY A 36 -8.15 -0.43 -1.72
N LEU A 37 -7.42 -1.53 -1.98
CA LEU A 37 -6.27 -1.94 -1.16
C LEU A 37 -5.10 -0.95 -1.24
N SER A 38 -4.93 -0.24 -2.36
CA SER A 38 -3.89 0.79 -2.50
C SER A 38 -4.20 2.06 -1.70
N VAL A 39 -5.50 2.37 -1.53
CA VAL A 39 -6.00 3.55 -0.85
C VAL A 39 -6.15 3.32 0.66
N LEU A 40 -6.46 2.09 1.07
CA LEU A 40 -6.72 1.71 2.45
C LEU A 40 -5.63 2.17 3.45
N PRO A 41 -4.31 1.98 3.20
CA PRO A 41 -3.28 2.43 4.14
C PRO A 41 -3.31 3.93 4.37
N PHE A 42 -3.56 4.75 3.36
CA PHE A 42 -3.67 6.20 3.52
C PHE A 42 -4.81 6.58 4.47
N PHE A 43 -6.00 6.00 4.31
CA PHE A 43 -7.12 6.27 5.22
C PHE A 43 -6.85 5.80 6.66
N LEU A 44 -6.24 4.62 6.81
CA LEU A 44 -5.83 4.10 8.11
C LEU A 44 -4.83 5.03 8.81
N GLN A 45 -3.94 5.70 8.06
CA GLN A 45 -3.02 6.69 8.62
C GLN A 45 -3.76 7.82 9.35
N PHE A 46 -4.80 8.39 8.72
CA PHE A 46 -5.58 9.48 9.32
C PHE A 46 -6.43 9.01 10.49
N LEU A 47 -6.99 7.80 10.41
CA LEU A 47 -7.72 7.19 11.52
C LEU A 47 -6.79 6.97 12.74
N GLY A 48 -5.53 6.60 12.47
CA GLY A 48 -4.48 6.43 13.47
C GLY A 48 -4.16 7.67 14.28
N LEU A 49 -4.24 8.85 13.67
CA LEU A 49 -4.02 10.12 14.39
C LEU A 49 -5.08 10.33 15.49
N GLY A 50 -6.33 9.94 15.20
CA GLY A 50 -7.43 10.01 16.17
C GLY A 50 -7.45 8.88 17.21
N LEU A 51 -6.78 7.75 16.94
CA LEU A 51 -6.71 6.57 17.83
C LEU A 51 -5.29 6.27 18.31
N SER A 52 -4.43 7.29 18.34
CA SER A 52 -2.99 7.18 18.56
C SER A 52 -2.63 6.50 19.89
N GLU A 53 -3.46 6.68 20.92
CA GLU A 53 -3.27 6.06 22.25
C GLU A 53 -3.46 4.53 22.27
N ARG A 54 -4.19 3.96 21.31
CA ARG A 54 -4.51 2.51 21.28
C ARG A 54 -3.83 1.76 20.15
N LEU A 55 -3.77 2.36 18.97
CA LEU A 55 -3.27 1.70 17.75
C LEU A 55 -1.85 2.16 17.39
N GLY A 56 -1.35 3.20 18.05
CA GLY A 56 -0.11 3.88 17.70
C GLY A 56 -0.32 4.91 16.60
N GLN A 57 0.75 5.65 16.29
CA GLN A 57 0.67 6.80 15.38
C GLN A 57 0.79 6.41 13.88
N GLY A 58 1.01 5.14 13.56
CA GLY A 58 1.13 4.64 12.18
C GLY A 58 2.45 5.03 11.51
N LEU A 59 2.52 4.82 10.19
CA LEU A 59 3.71 5.07 9.37
C LEU A 59 4.13 6.55 9.34
N CYS A 60 3.17 7.46 9.46
CA CYS A 60 3.37 8.91 9.32
C CYS A 60 3.18 9.70 10.62
N GLY A 61 3.07 9.00 11.76
CA GLY A 61 2.71 9.58 13.06
C GLY A 61 3.57 10.74 13.53
N SER A 62 4.88 10.61 13.35
CA SER A 62 5.89 11.63 13.68
C SER A 62 5.80 12.89 12.82
N ALA A 63 5.23 12.80 11.61
CA ALA A 63 5.06 13.93 10.70
C ALA A 63 3.69 14.62 10.84
N LEU A 64 2.67 13.91 11.34
CA LEU A 64 1.28 14.41 11.41
C LEU A 64 0.75 14.61 12.84
N GLY A 65 1.41 14.05 13.86
CA GLY A 65 0.94 14.01 15.26
C GLY A 65 1.53 15.07 16.19
N ILE A 66 2.46 15.91 15.73
CA ILE A 66 3.08 16.99 16.52
C ILE A 66 2.98 18.29 15.72
N SER A 67 2.53 19.38 16.35
CA SER A 67 2.53 20.69 15.69
C SER A 67 3.98 21.09 15.38
N GLU A 68 4.26 21.54 14.14
CA GLU A 68 5.62 21.94 13.72
C GLU A 68 6.26 22.96 14.69
N ALA A 69 5.43 23.79 15.33
CA ALA A 69 5.83 24.76 16.34
C ALA A 69 6.36 24.14 17.64
N GLU A 70 5.91 22.94 18.01
CA GLU A 70 6.37 22.21 19.20
C GLU A 70 7.58 21.34 18.90
N ALA A 71 7.61 20.70 17.72
CA ALA A 71 8.74 19.93 17.22
C ALA A 71 10.02 20.78 17.07
N VAL A 72 9.89 21.98 16.50
CA VAL A 72 11.02 22.93 16.33
C VAL A 72 11.46 23.53 17.68
N ARG A 73 10.51 23.82 18.58
CA ARG A 73 10.79 24.52 19.85
C ARG A 73 11.49 23.64 20.89
N TYR A 74 11.38 22.32 20.78
CA TYR A 74 12.10 21.36 21.62
C TYR A 74 13.33 20.72 20.95
N GLY A 75 13.73 21.19 19.75
CA GLY A 75 14.83 20.57 18.99
C GLY A 75 14.51 19.15 18.51
N LEU A 76 13.22 18.77 18.59
CA LEU A 76 12.64 17.51 18.17
C LEU A 76 12.15 17.62 16.72
N VAL A 77 13.01 18.04 15.80
CA VAL A 77 12.92 17.45 14.46
C VAL A 77 13.32 15.99 14.68
N SER A 78 12.38 15.21 15.21
CA SER A 78 12.64 13.86 15.65
C SER A 78 13.21 13.11 14.45
N GLU A 79 14.18 12.24 14.69
CA GLU A 79 14.76 11.34 13.70
C GLU A 79 13.64 10.70 12.82
N TYR A 80 12.49 10.44 13.44
CA TYR A 80 11.33 9.82 12.81
C TYR A 80 10.49 10.74 11.90
N TYR A 81 10.66 12.06 11.93
CA TYR A 81 9.91 13.00 11.07
C TYR A 81 10.17 12.74 9.58
N PHE A 82 11.42 12.49 9.21
CA PHE A 82 11.81 12.20 7.83
C PHE A 82 11.19 10.90 7.31
N TYR A 83 11.15 9.85 8.14
CA TYR A 83 10.46 8.61 7.79
C TYR A 83 8.97 8.85 7.58
N GLY A 84 8.33 9.59 8.49
CA GLY A 84 6.91 9.91 8.37
C GLY A 84 6.59 10.69 7.09
N GLN A 85 7.44 11.63 6.71
CA GLN A 85 7.29 12.38 5.46
C GLN A 85 7.45 11.49 4.22
N LEU A 86 8.46 10.61 4.20
CA LEU A 86 8.66 9.66 3.10
C LEU A 86 7.46 8.72 2.93
N PHE A 87 6.97 8.15 4.03
CA PHE A 87 5.77 7.31 3.99
C PHE A 87 4.54 8.09 3.55
N LEU A 88 4.37 9.34 4.00
CA LEU A 88 3.25 10.18 3.59
C LEU A 88 3.25 10.48 2.08
N ILE A 89 4.43 10.79 1.52
CA ILE A 89 4.61 10.96 0.07
C ILE A 89 4.27 9.67 -0.67
N LEU A 90 4.74 8.53 -0.17
CA LEU A 90 4.50 7.24 -0.83
C LEU A 90 3.02 6.83 -0.77
N LEU A 91 2.37 7.06 0.36
CA LEU A 91 0.93 6.81 0.53
C LEU A 91 0.10 7.73 -0.36
N SER A 92 0.46 9.02 -0.49
CA SER A 92 -0.23 9.94 -1.40
C SER A 92 -0.06 9.52 -2.86
N LEU A 93 1.14 9.11 -3.28
CA LEU A 93 1.39 8.54 -4.60
C LEU A 93 0.53 7.29 -4.88
N LYS A 94 0.34 6.41 -3.90
CA LYS A 94 -0.54 5.24 -4.03
C LYS A 94 -2.01 5.63 -4.19
N VAL A 95 -2.48 6.65 -3.49
CA VAL A 95 -3.84 7.20 -3.69
C VAL A 95 -3.98 7.78 -5.09
N THR A 96 -3.02 8.60 -5.54
CA THR A 96 -2.99 9.15 -6.91
C THR A 96 -3.00 8.03 -7.95
N TYR A 97 -2.20 6.98 -7.74
CA TYR A 97 -2.17 5.81 -8.61
C TYR A 97 -3.53 5.10 -8.66
N ALA A 98 -4.18 4.89 -7.53
CA ALA A 98 -5.51 4.26 -7.48
C ALA A 98 -6.58 5.11 -8.18
N LEU A 99 -6.56 6.42 -8.01
CA LEU A 99 -7.45 7.34 -8.74
C LEU A 99 -7.19 7.30 -10.24
N ALA A 100 -5.92 7.25 -10.66
CA ALA A 100 -5.55 7.09 -12.06
C ALA A 100 -6.05 5.75 -12.63
N LEU A 101 -5.99 4.65 -11.87
CA LEU A 101 -6.59 3.37 -12.28
C LEU A 101 -8.10 3.48 -12.48
N MET A 102 -8.82 4.17 -11.59
CA MET A 102 -10.25 4.41 -11.76
C MET A 102 -10.53 5.21 -13.03
N ALA A 103 -9.78 6.29 -13.25
CA ALA A 103 -9.91 7.10 -14.47
C ALA A 103 -9.63 6.27 -15.74
N LEU A 104 -8.60 5.42 -15.72
CA LEU A 104 -8.27 4.53 -16.84
C LEU A 104 -9.38 3.51 -17.10
N ARG A 105 -10.02 2.96 -16.06
CA ARG A 105 -11.17 2.07 -16.21
C ARG A 105 -12.34 2.76 -16.93
N PHE A 106 -12.60 4.04 -16.62
CA PHE A 106 -13.65 4.79 -17.30
C PHE A 106 -13.28 5.13 -18.75
N MET A 107 -12.01 5.41 -19.03
CA MET A 107 -11.53 5.77 -20.36
C MET A 107 -11.37 4.54 -21.30
N TYR A 108 -11.04 3.38 -20.74
CA TYR A 108 -10.78 2.14 -21.45
C TYR A 108 -11.58 0.97 -20.83
N PRO A 109 -12.91 0.91 -21.06
CA PRO A 109 -13.78 -0.06 -20.41
C PRO A 109 -13.55 -1.51 -20.88
N ASP A 110 -13.21 -1.71 -22.16
CA ASP A 110 -13.20 -3.05 -22.79
C ASP A 110 -11.81 -3.50 -23.26
N ARG A 111 -10.77 -2.67 -23.08
CA ARG A 111 -9.42 -2.96 -23.58
C ARG A 111 -8.35 -2.39 -22.68
N ASP A 112 -7.20 -3.03 -22.64
CA ASP A 112 -6.04 -2.43 -21.98
C ASP A 112 -5.43 -1.30 -22.83
N PRO A 113 -5.04 -0.17 -22.21
CA PRO A 113 -4.26 0.84 -22.90
C PRO A 113 -2.87 0.29 -23.29
N PRO A 114 -2.24 0.83 -24.34
CA PRO A 114 -0.91 0.37 -24.79
C PRO A 114 0.19 0.53 -23.71
N PHE A 115 -0.05 1.39 -22.72
CA PHE A 115 0.84 1.63 -21.58
C PHE A 115 0.43 0.87 -20.30
N ALA A 116 -0.51 -0.07 -20.36
CA ALA A 116 -0.91 -0.91 -19.22
C ALA A 116 0.26 -1.63 -18.53
N PRO A 117 1.29 -2.16 -19.24
CA PRO A 117 2.46 -2.74 -18.59
C PRO A 117 3.23 -1.74 -17.73
N LEU A 118 3.29 -0.46 -18.14
CA LEU A 118 3.95 0.60 -17.39
C LEU A 118 3.15 0.93 -16.12
N VAL A 119 1.84 1.06 -16.23
CA VAL A 119 0.94 1.33 -15.09
C VAL A 119 1.10 0.22 -14.05
N ARG A 120 1.08 -1.04 -14.48
CA ARG A 120 1.31 -2.18 -13.59
C ARG A 120 2.70 -2.13 -12.92
N ARG A 121 3.76 -1.82 -13.67
CA ARG A 121 5.12 -1.68 -13.11
C ARG A 121 5.18 -0.58 -12.06
N LEU A 122 4.49 0.53 -12.27
CA LEU A 122 4.38 1.60 -11.26
C LEU A 122 3.66 1.10 -10.01
N GLY A 123 2.53 0.40 -10.14
CA GLY A 123 1.83 -0.21 -9.01
C GLY A 123 2.71 -1.17 -8.20
N VAL A 124 3.40 -2.09 -8.89
CA VAL A 124 4.37 -3.02 -8.28
C VAL A 124 5.50 -2.26 -7.60
N GLY A 125 6.06 -1.25 -8.27
CA GLY A 125 7.14 -0.43 -7.75
C GLY A 125 6.73 0.31 -6.47
N LEU A 126 5.54 0.91 -6.44
CA LEU A 126 5.02 1.62 -5.26
C LEU A 126 4.81 0.67 -4.08
N SER A 127 4.15 -0.48 -4.31
CA SER A 127 3.91 -1.48 -3.26
C SER A 127 5.20 -2.11 -2.74
N PHE A 128 6.12 -2.46 -3.64
CA PHE A 128 7.41 -3.02 -3.25
C PHE A 128 8.26 -2.00 -2.49
N THR A 129 8.30 -0.75 -2.96
CA THR A 129 9.03 0.33 -2.28
C THR A 129 8.47 0.58 -0.88
N LEU A 130 7.14 0.55 -0.72
CA LEU A 130 6.52 0.73 0.59
C LEU A 130 6.91 -0.39 1.55
N LEU A 131 6.80 -1.64 1.11
CA LEU A 131 7.17 -2.80 1.90
C LEU A 131 8.67 -2.79 2.24
N LEU A 132 9.52 -2.46 1.27
CA LEU A 132 10.96 -2.38 1.48
C LEU A 132 11.32 -1.27 2.47
N LEU A 133 10.80 -0.06 2.29
CA LEU A 133 11.03 1.05 3.22
C LEU A 133 10.51 0.74 4.61
N PHE A 134 9.37 0.05 4.73
CA PHE A 134 8.87 -0.42 6.01
C PHE A 134 9.86 -1.38 6.67
N LEU A 135 10.36 -2.39 5.95
CA LEU A 135 11.34 -3.32 6.51
C LEU A 135 12.64 -2.60 6.89
N LEU A 136 13.16 -1.73 6.03
CA LEU A 136 14.39 -0.99 6.27
C LEU A 136 14.29 -0.09 7.50
N THR A 137 13.24 0.72 7.62
CA THR A 137 13.08 1.66 8.75
C THR A 137 12.83 0.95 10.09
N ARG A 138 12.42 -0.32 10.08
CA ARG A 138 12.20 -1.13 11.30
C ARG A 138 13.37 -2.06 11.66
N THR A 139 14.25 -2.37 10.72
CA THR A 139 15.35 -3.34 10.92
C THR A 139 16.73 -2.70 10.93
N LEU A 140 16.93 -1.60 10.22
CA LEU A 140 18.23 -1.00 10.00
C LEU A 140 18.25 0.47 10.45
N PRO A 141 19.31 0.90 11.15
CA PRO A 141 19.55 2.32 11.34
C PRO A 141 19.98 2.92 10.00
N LEU A 142 19.17 3.81 9.41
CA LEU A 142 19.46 4.39 8.10
C LEU A 142 20.35 5.63 8.22
N PRO A 143 21.33 5.80 7.32
CA PRO A 143 22.17 7.00 7.31
C PRO A 143 21.35 8.23 6.92
N PHE A 144 21.56 9.32 7.65
CA PHE A 144 20.89 10.60 7.44
C PHE A 144 21.86 11.76 7.60
N SER A 145 21.77 12.74 6.72
CA SER A 145 22.65 13.91 6.75
C SER A 145 22.08 14.97 7.68
N THR A 146 22.77 15.25 8.77
CA THR A 146 22.43 16.38 9.66
C THR A 146 23.39 17.55 9.41
N PRO A 147 23.01 18.79 9.80
CA PRO A 147 23.93 19.92 9.77
C PRO A 147 25.25 19.71 10.55
N LEU A 148 25.27 18.75 11.48
CA LEU A 148 26.43 18.39 12.29
C LEU A 148 27.25 17.21 11.71
N GLY A 149 26.82 16.63 10.58
CA GLY A 149 27.46 15.49 9.94
C GLY A 149 26.51 14.32 9.67
N PRO A 150 27.00 13.21 9.08
CA PRO A 150 26.20 12.00 8.89
C PRO A 150 25.83 11.40 10.26
N ALA A 151 24.55 11.24 10.50
CA ALA A 151 23.98 10.56 11.65
C ALA A 151 23.29 9.27 11.21
N LEU A 152 23.04 8.36 12.15
CA LEU A 152 22.24 7.17 11.93
C LEU A 152 20.89 7.38 12.61
N LEU A 153 19.81 7.31 11.85
CA LEU A 153 18.46 7.36 12.37
C LEU A 153 18.15 6.05 13.10
N ALA A 154 17.66 6.13 14.33
CA ALA A 154 17.24 4.93 15.04
C ALA A 154 16.12 4.19 14.29
N PRO A 155 16.08 2.84 14.38
CA PRO A 155 14.95 2.07 13.87
C PRO A 155 13.65 2.54 14.53
N ALA A 156 12.64 2.81 13.71
CA ALA A 156 11.38 3.32 14.22
C ALA A 156 10.60 2.18 14.95
N PRO A 157 9.88 2.45 16.05
CA PRO A 157 9.20 1.42 16.83
C PRO A 157 8.01 0.80 16.09
N LEU A 158 7.88 -0.53 16.12
CA LEU A 158 6.76 -1.25 15.51
C LEU A 158 5.46 -1.00 16.27
N ASP A 159 4.51 -0.31 15.62
CA ASP A 159 3.16 -0.07 16.14
C ASP A 159 2.10 -0.92 15.42
N PRO A 160 1.01 -1.33 16.10
CA PRO A 160 -0.04 -2.17 15.52
C PRO A 160 -0.66 -1.58 14.25
N LEU A 161 -0.86 -0.27 14.20
CA LEU A 161 -1.42 0.39 13.02
C LEU A 161 -0.51 0.25 11.80
N SER A 162 0.79 0.47 11.95
CA SER A 162 1.75 0.33 10.85
C SER A 162 1.76 -1.07 10.25
N LEU A 163 1.54 -2.12 11.06
CA LEU A 163 1.41 -3.49 10.57
C LEU A 163 0.15 -3.69 9.73
N ILE A 164 -0.99 -3.19 10.22
CA ILE A 164 -2.28 -3.26 9.50
C ILE A 164 -2.19 -2.50 8.17
N MET A 165 -1.48 -1.37 8.14
CA MET A 165 -1.27 -0.57 6.93
C MET A 165 -0.41 -1.27 5.88
N VAL A 166 0.54 -2.12 6.27
CA VAL A 166 1.47 -2.80 5.36
C VAL A 166 0.95 -4.18 4.92
N LEU A 167 0.05 -4.79 5.70
CA LEU A 167 -0.55 -6.10 5.40
C LEU A 167 -1.19 -6.20 3.99
N PRO A 168 -1.79 -5.15 3.41
CA PRO A 168 -2.28 -5.18 2.03
C PRO A 168 -1.19 -5.31 0.96
N GLU A 169 0.06 -4.95 1.25
CA GLU A 169 1.11 -4.85 0.22
C GLU A 169 1.49 -6.20 -0.42
N PRO A 170 1.72 -7.29 0.32
CA PRO A 170 1.94 -8.61 -0.29
C PRO A 170 0.75 -9.07 -1.13
N LEU A 171 -0.47 -8.78 -0.69
CA LEU A 171 -1.69 -9.12 -1.43
C LEU A 171 -1.79 -8.31 -2.73
N LEU A 172 -1.45 -7.01 -2.70
CA LEU A 172 -1.38 -6.15 -3.87
C LEU A 172 -0.35 -6.67 -4.89
N LEU A 173 0.84 -7.05 -4.43
CA LEU A 173 1.88 -7.63 -5.29
C LEU A 173 1.40 -8.92 -5.96
N TRP A 174 0.69 -9.78 -5.23
CA TRP A 174 0.08 -10.99 -5.78
C TRP A 174 -1.02 -10.64 -6.82
N LEU A 175 -1.86 -9.66 -6.54
CA LEU A 175 -2.89 -9.19 -7.49
C LEU A 175 -2.26 -8.62 -8.77
N PHE A 176 -1.22 -7.80 -8.67
CA PHE A 176 -0.47 -7.31 -9.84
C PHE A 176 0.21 -8.42 -10.62
N TRP A 177 0.60 -9.51 -9.96
CA TRP A 177 1.18 -10.68 -10.61
C TRP A 177 0.14 -11.53 -11.34
N ARG A 178 -1.07 -11.61 -10.78
CA ARG A 178 -2.22 -12.36 -11.34
C ARG A 178 -2.84 -11.65 -12.54
N TYR A 179 -3.08 -10.34 -12.46
CA TYR A 179 -3.72 -9.55 -13.53
C TYR A 179 -2.66 -8.88 -14.40
N ARG A 180 -2.01 -9.67 -15.27
CA ARG A 180 -1.01 -9.15 -16.19
C ARG A 180 -1.67 -8.64 -17.47
N PRO A 181 -1.30 -7.45 -17.98
CA PRO A 181 -1.66 -7.03 -19.33
C PRO A 181 -0.90 -7.85 -20.37
#